data_AF-A0A7W1I259-F1
#
_entry.id   AF-A0A7W1I259-F1
#
_cell.length_a   1.000
_cell.length_b   1.000
_cell.length_c   1.000
_cell.angle_alpha   90.00
_cell.angle_beta   90.00
_cell.angle_gamma   90.00
#
_symmetry.space_group_name_H-M   'P 1'
#
loop_
_entity.id
_entity.type
_entity.pdbx_description
1 polymer ?
#
loop_
_entity_poly.entity_id
_entity_poly.type
_entity_poly.pdbx_seq_one_letter_code
_entity_poly.pdbx_strand_id
1 'polypeptide(L)' 'MQTNTESNRTASIVERKTISIMKACELVGVSRRTIYNWIAGGKIEYVRTAGGSVRIFVDTLWREPRAAALATRKEAS' A
#
# COMPACT_ATOMS: atom_id res chain seq x y z
N MET A 1 28.38 36.12 16.61
CA MET A 1 27.11 35.63 16.04
C MET A 1 27.45 34.44 15.15
N GLN A 2 27.31 33.22 15.66
CA GLN A 2 27.38 32.00 14.86
C GLN A 2 26.10 31.22 15.15
N THR A 3 25.17 31.23 14.20
CA THR A 3 23.92 30.47 14.26
C THR A 3 24.15 29.12 13.58
N ASN A 4 24.56 28.12 14.36
CA ASN A 4 24.61 26.75 13.87
C ASN A 4 23.30 26.05 14.23
N THR A 5 22.28 26.25 13.40
CA THR A 5 21.09 25.39 13.39
C THR A 5 21.31 24.29 12.35
N GLU A 6 22.11 23.29 12.72
CA GLU A 6 22.17 22.02 11.98
C GLU A 6 20.99 21.15 12.39
N SER A 7 19.80 21.54 11.94
CA SER A 7 18.61 20.71 12.05
C SER A 7 18.52 19.83 10.81
N ASN A 8 19.22 18.69 10.76
CA ASN A 8 18.89 17.69 9.74
C ASN A 8 19.31 16.24 10.05
N ARG A 9 18.41 15.33 9.66
CA ARG A 9 18.60 13.91 9.30
C ARG A 9 18.57 12.85 10.40
N THR A 10 17.40 12.70 11.00
CA THR A 10 16.91 11.37 11.36
C THR A 10 15.50 11.19 10.80
N ALA A 11 15.39 11.25 9.47
CA ALA A 11 14.25 10.62 8.80
C ALA A 11 14.40 9.12 9.08
N SER A 12 13.72 8.64 10.12
CA SER A 12 13.62 7.23 10.42
C SER A 12 13.12 6.52 9.16
N ILE A 13 13.95 5.63 8.62
CA ILE A 13 13.57 4.76 7.51
C ILE A 13 12.56 3.78 8.11
N VAL A 14 11.29 4.16 8.15
CA VAL A 14 10.22 3.24 8.55
C VAL A 14 10.02 2.29 7.39
N GLU A 15 10.54 1.07 7.53
CA GLU A 15 10.35 0.02 6.54
C GLU A 15 8.86 -0.32 6.42
N ARG A 16 8.28 -0.11 5.23
CA ARG A 16 6.87 -0.44 4.98
C ARG A 16 6.69 -1.96 5.05
N LYS A 17 5.80 -2.40 5.95
CA LYS A 17 5.51 -3.83 6.14
C LYS A 17 4.74 -4.39 4.95
N THR A 18 5.17 -5.56 4.48
CA THR A 18 4.46 -6.33 3.47
C THR A 18 4.01 -7.69 3.98
N ILE A 19 2.92 -8.22 3.44
CA ILE A 19 2.37 -9.54 3.79
C ILE A 19 2.03 -10.36 2.54
N SER A 20 1.85 -11.67 2.70
CA SER A 20 1.41 -12.55 1.62
C SER A 20 -0.06 -12.31 1.27
N ILE A 21 -0.47 -12.76 0.07
CA ILE A 21 -1.88 -12.75 -0.35
C ILE A 21 -2.77 -13.47 0.67
N MET A 22 -2.34 -14.64 1.16
CA MET A 22 -3.13 -15.40 2.14
C MET A 22 -3.34 -14.61 3.42
N LYS A 23 -2.28 -13.97 3.93
CA LYS A 23 -2.39 -13.16 5.14
C LYS A 23 -3.26 -11.93 4.94
N ALA A 24 -3.22 -11.33 3.74
CA ALA A 24 -4.14 -10.24 3.39
C ALA A 24 -5.59 -10.72 3.39
N CYS A 25 -5.89 -11.90 2.82
CA CYS A 25 -7.24 -12.49 2.85
C CYS A 25 -7.76 -12.65 4.28
N GLU A 26 -6.93 -13.19 5.17
CA GLU A 26 -7.26 -13.34 6.60
C GLU A 26 -7.50 -11.99 7.28
N LEU A 27 -6.65 -11.01 7.02
CA LEU A 27 -6.65 -9.72 7.70
C LEU A 27 -7.85 -8.84 7.31
N VAL A 28 -8.26 -8.85 6.04
CA VAL A 28 -9.41 -8.05 5.57
C VAL A 28 -10.70 -8.87 5.41
N GLY A 29 -10.65 -10.19 5.64
CA GLY A 29 -11.83 -11.06 5.57
C GLY A 29 -12.40 -11.24 4.15
N VAL A 30 -11.54 -11.24 3.11
CA VAL A 30 -11.99 -11.38 1.70
C VAL A 30 -11.33 -12.56 1.00
N SER A 31 -11.92 -12.97 -0.12
CA SER A 31 -11.36 -14.04 -0.95
C SER A 31 -10.07 -13.61 -1.66
N ARG A 32 -9.24 -14.59 -2.04
CA ARG A 32 -8.07 -14.38 -2.91
C ARG A 32 -8.44 -13.67 -4.22
N ARG A 33 -9.59 -14.02 -4.80
CA ARG A 33 -10.08 -13.38 -6.03
C ARG A 33 -10.32 -11.90 -5.83
N THR A 34 -10.86 -11.51 -4.67
CA THR A 34 -11.06 -10.10 -4.32
C THR A 34 -9.72 -9.36 -4.23
N ILE A 35 -8.71 -9.96 -3.59
CA ILE A 35 -7.36 -9.39 -3.54
C ILE A 35 -6.76 -9.22 -4.94
N TYR A 36 -6.88 -10.22 -5.82
CA TYR A 36 -6.39 -10.09 -7.21
C TYR A 36 -7.13 -9.02 -8.00
N ASN A 37 -8.44 -8.89 -7.81
CA ASN A 37 -9.22 -7.82 -8.44
C ASN A 37 -8.77 -6.43 -7.94
N TRP A 38 -8.38 -6.32 -6.67
CA TRP A 38 -7.82 -5.09 -6.14
C TRP A 38 -6.45 -4.78 -6.73
N ILE A 39 -5.57 -5.79 -6.87
CA ILE A 39 -4.28 -5.64 -7.54
C ILE A 39 -4.47 -5.18 -9.00
N ALA A 40 -5.33 -5.88 -9.75
CA ALA A 40 -5.60 -5.56 -11.15
C ALA A 40 -6.21 -4.17 -11.33
N GLY A 41 -7.03 -3.72 -10.37
CA GLY A 41 -7.62 -2.40 -10.36
C GLY A 41 -6.77 -1.31 -9.71
N GLY A 42 -5.48 -1.57 -9.41
CA GLY A 42 -4.57 -0.60 -8.78
C GLY A 42 -5.03 -0.13 -7.40
N LYS A 43 -5.87 -0.92 -6.72
CA LYS A 43 -6.56 -0.50 -5.49
C LYS A 43 -5.70 -0.62 -4.24
N ILE A 44 -4.64 -1.41 -4.32
CA ILE A 44 -3.66 -1.71 -3.27
C ILE A 44 -2.27 -1.77 -3.91
N GLU A 45 -1.24 -1.45 -3.15
CA GLU A 45 0.14 -1.53 -3.62
C GLU A 45 0.76 -2.89 -3.28
N TYR A 46 1.66 -3.35 -4.14
CA TYR A 46 2.38 -4.60 -3.95
C TYR A 46 3.74 -4.55 -4.62
N VAL A 47 4.63 -5.45 -4.20
CA VAL A 47 5.87 -5.78 -4.89
C VAL A 47 5.89 -7.26 -5.24
N ARG A 48 6.69 -7.63 -6.24
CA ARG A 48 7.05 -9.03 -6.49
C ARG A 48 8.45 -9.30 -5.98
N THR A 49 8.63 -10.43 -5.31
CA THR A 49 9.97 -10.91 -4.95
C THR A 49 10.71 -11.38 -6.21
N ALA A 50 12.03 -11.57 -6.12
CA ALA A 50 12.82 -12.16 -7.20
C ALA A 50 12.30 -13.54 -7.65
N GLY A 51 11.61 -14.27 -6.77
CA GLY A 51 10.92 -15.53 -7.08
C GLY A 51 9.48 -15.38 -7.58
N GLY A 52 9.01 -14.17 -7.88
CA GLY A 52 7.69 -13.89 -8.47
C GLY A 52 6.52 -13.82 -7.48
N SER A 53 6.74 -14.17 -6.21
CA SER A 53 5.73 -14.09 -5.15
C SER A 53 5.30 -12.66 -4.87
N VAL A 54 3.99 -12.45 -4.73
CA VAL A 54 3.40 -11.14 -4.44
C VAL A 54 3.48 -10.82 -2.95
N ARG A 55 3.88 -9.58 -2.63
CA ARG A 55 3.94 -9.01 -1.28
C ARG A 55 3.14 -7.72 -1.26
N ILE A 56 2.06 -7.69 -0.47
CA ILE A 56 1.13 -6.56 -0.41
C ILE A 56 1.53 -5.64 0.73
N PHE A 57 1.57 -4.33 0.49
CA PHE A 57 1.83 -3.36 1.55
C PHE A 57 0.61 -3.21 2.46
N VAL A 58 0.83 -3.43 3.77
CA VAL A 58 -0.26 -3.53 4.77
C VAL A 58 -1.03 -2.22 4.90
N ASP A 59 -0.34 -1.09 4.78
CA ASP A 59 -0.93 0.25 4.87
C ASP A 59 -1.93 0.55 3.73
N THR A 60 -1.80 -0.12 2.58
CA THR A 60 -2.70 0.06 1.43
C THR A 60 -3.92 -0.86 1.43
N LEU A 61 -3.95 -1.88 2.29
CA LEU A 61 -5.08 -2.83 2.36
C LEU A 61 -6.35 -2.19 2.91
N TRP A 62 -6.21 -1.16 3.73
CA TRP A 62 -7.31 -0.44 4.34
C TRP A 62 -7.69 0.73 3.45
N ARG A 63 -8.91 0.69 2.91
CA ARG A 63 -9.48 1.86 2.27
C ARG A 63 -10.22 2.69 3.31
N GLU A 64 -9.89 3.97 3.39
CA GLU A 64 -10.93 4.92 3.73
C GLU A 64 -12.00 4.87 2.62
N PRO A 65 -13.30 4.78 2.96
CA PRO A 65 -14.39 4.76 1.98
C PRO A 65 -14.33 5.91 0.95
N ARG A 66 -13.64 7.01 1.29
CA ARG A 66 -13.51 8.22 0.47
C ARG A 66 -12.54 8.08 -0.72
N ALA A 67 -11.47 7.29 -0.58
CA ALA A 67 -10.46 7.16 -1.65
C ALA A 67 -10.95 6.31 -2.84
N ALA A 68 -11.88 5.39 -2.58
CA ALA A 68 -12.46 4.56 -3.64
C ALA A 68 -13.34 5.35 -4.61
N ALA A 69 -14.03 6.38 -4.14
CA ALA A 69 -14.93 7.21 -4.94
C ALA A 69 -14.20 8.24 -5.82
N LEU A 70 -12.93 8.58 -5.50
CA LEU A 70 -12.16 9.53 -6.30
C LEU A 70 -11.47 8.85 -7.50
N ALA A 71 -11.02 7.60 -7.33
CA ALA A 71 -10.43 6.82 -8.42
C ALA A 71 -11.43 6.53 -9.55
N THR A 72 -12.73 6.46 -9.26
CA THR A 72 -13.79 6.22 -10.25
C THR A 72 -14.25 7.48 -10.98
N ARG A 73 -13.74 8.67 -10.64
CA ARG A 73 -14.12 9.94 -11.29
C ARG A 73 -13.17 10.39 -12.39
N LYS A 74 -11.99 9.78 -12.53
CA LYS A 74 -10.96 10.23 -13.48
C LYS A 74 -11.05 9.61 -14.88
N GLU A 75 -12.02 8.72 -15.14
CA GLU A 75 -12.24 8.09 -16.44
C GLU A 75 -13.51 8.55 -17.17
N ALA A 76 -14.16 9.61 -16.68
CA ALA A 76 -15.26 10.27 -17.37
C ALA A 76 -14.96 11.76 -17.49
N SER A 77 -14.00 12.11 -18.34
CA SER A 77 -13.85 13.46 -18.89
C SER A 77 -13.22 13.43 -20.27
#